data_AF-A0A920DZZ2-F1
#
_entry.id   AF-A0A920DZZ2-F1
#
_cell.length_a   1.000
_cell.length_b   1.000
_cell.length_c   1.000
_cell.angle_alpha   90.00
_cell.angle_beta   90.00
_cell.angle_gamma   90.00
#
_symmetry.space_group_name_H-M   'P 1'
#
loop_
_entity.id
_entity.type
_entity.pdbx_description
1 polymer ?
#
loop_
_entity_poly.entity_id
_entity_poly.type
_entity_poly.pdbx_seq_one_letter_code
_entity_poly.pdbx_strand_id
1 'polypeptide(L)' 'MQLDFYKYEGTGNDFVIIDNRESTFQKNDKTLIQSICDRKKELELMD' A
#
# COMPACT_ATOMS: atom_id res chain seq x y z
N MET A 1 0.77 9.40 8.07
CA MET A 1 1.84 9.29 7.04
C MET A 1 1.12 9.31 5.72
N GLN A 2 1.40 10.30 4.87
CA GLN A 2 0.82 10.31 3.52
C GLN A 2 1.70 9.42 2.65
N LEU A 3 1.14 8.32 2.17
CA LEU A 3 1.82 7.36 1.29
C LEU A 3 1.16 7.45 -0.07
N ASP A 4 1.89 7.90 -1.08
CA ASP A 4 1.39 7.87 -2.44
C ASP A 4 1.40 6.44 -2.97
N PHE A 5 0.24 5.96 -3.39
CA PHE A 5 0.08 4.64 -3.98
C PHE A 5 -0.95 4.66 -5.09
N TYR A 6 -0.91 3.62 -5.91
CA TYR A 6 -1.92 3.35 -6.92
C TYR A 6 -2.60 2.04 -6.60
N LYS A 7 -3.94 2.04 -6.59
CA LYS A 7 -4.71 0.81 -6.53
C LYS A 7 -4.85 0.22 -7.93
N TYR A 8 -4.53 -1.06 -8.07
CA TYR A 8 -4.72 -1.83 -9.29
C TYR A 8 -5.55 -3.08 -9.00
N GLU A 9 -6.39 -3.50 -9.94
CA GLU A 9 -7.17 -4.73 -9.85
C GLU A 9 -6.84 -5.64 -11.05
N GLY A 10 -6.69 -6.93 -10.78
CA GLY A 10 -6.53 -7.96 -11.81
C GLY A 10 -7.20 -9.26 -11.40
N THR A 11 -8.14 -9.74 -12.22
CA THR A 11 -8.91 -10.99 -12.00
C THR A 11 -9.52 -11.08 -10.59
N GLY A 12 -10.04 -9.97 -10.06
CA GLY A 12 -10.63 -9.90 -8.71
C GLY A 12 -9.63 -9.82 -7.56
N ASN A 13 -8.32 -9.66 -7.84
CA ASN A 13 -7.31 -9.36 -6.82
C ASN A 13 -6.97 -7.86 -6.83
N ASP A 14 -6.98 -7.26 -5.65
CA ASP A 14 -6.52 -5.89 -5.43
C ASP A 14 -5.02 -5.86 -5.13
N PHE A 15 -4.34 -4.85 -5.66
CA PHE A 15 -2.92 -4.59 -5.45
C PHE A 15 -2.71 -3.12 -5.10
N VAL A 16 -1.86 -2.87 -4.11
CA VAL A 16 -1.30 -1.55 -3.80
C VAL A 16 0.06 -1.47 -4.46
N ILE A 17 0.21 -0.54 -5.41
CA ILE A 17 1.47 -0.28 -6.11
C ILE A 17 2.09 0.99 -5.54
N ILE A 18 3.32 0.86 -5.04
CA ILE A 18 4.11 1.96 -4.49
C ILE A 18 5.34 2.15 -5.39
N ASP A 19 5.59 3.40 -5.80
CA ASP A 19 6.83 3.74 -6.48
C ASP A 19 7.97 3.81 -5.46
N ASN A 20 8.84 2.81 -5.50
CA ASN A 20 10.01 2.72 -4.64
C ASN A 20 11.32 2.75 -5.43
N ARG A 21 11.37 3.43 -6.58
CA ARG A 21 12.60 3.52 -7.41
C ARG A 21 13.77 4.15 -6.66
N GLU A 22 13.49 5.14 -5.83
CA GLU A 22 14.47 5.82 -4.96
C GLU A 22 14.77 5.05 -3.66
N SER A 23 14.17 3.87 -3.46
CA SER A 23 14.36 3.04 -2.25
C SER A 23 14.00 3.74 -0.92
N THR A 24 13.07 4.70 -0.94
CA THR A 24 12.61 5.46 0.23
C THR A 24 11.55 4.72 1.05
N PHE A 25 10.81 3.79 0.43
CA PHE A 25 9.80 2.99 1.12
C PHE A 25 10.46 1.85 1.90
N GLN A 26 10.01 1.66 3.15
CA GLN A 26 10.50 0.64 4.08
C GLN A 26 9.98 -0.76 3.71
N LYS A 27 10.40 -1.28 2.55
CA LYS A 27 9.93 -2.55 1.97
C LYS A 27 10.15 -3.80 2.83
N ASN A 28 10.98 -3.70 3.87
CA ASN A 28 11.26 -4.79 4.81
C ASN A 28 10.40 -4.72 6.09
N ASP A 29 9.66 -3.63 6.30
CA ASP A 29 8.74 -3.49 7.42
C ASP A 29 7.44 -4.26 7.15
N LYS A 30 7.39 -5.51 7.63
CA LYS A 30 6.24 -6.39 7.47
C LYS A 30 4.99 -5.88 8.19
N THR A 31 5.16 -5.15 9.30
CA THR A 31 4.04 -4.59 10.07
C THR A 31 3.36 -3.48 9.29
N LEU A 32 4.14 -2.60 8.67
CA LEU A 32 3.65 -1.58 7.77
C LEU A 32 2.96 -2.18 6.54
N ILE A 33 3.56 -3.19 5.91
CA ILE A 33 2.96 -3.85 4.74
C ILE A 33 1.62 -4.51 5.13
N GLN A 34 1.55 -5.14 6.30
CA GLN A 34 0.31 -5.74 6.79
C GLN A 34 -0.77 -4.69 7.08
N SER A 35 -0.41 -3.52 7.62
CA SER A 35 -1.39 -2.45 7.87
C SER A 35 -1.93 -1.83 6.59
N ILE A 36 -1.11 -1.72 5.54
CA ILE A 36 -1.54 -1.28 4.20
C ILE A 36 -2.50 -2.28 3.55
N CYS A 37 -2.25 -3.58 3.71
CA CYS A 37 -3.10 -4.64 3.14
C CYS A 37 -4.37 -4.92 3.97
N ASP A 38 -4.55 -4.28 5.12
CA ASP A 38 -5.76 -4.43 5.94
C ASP A 38 -6.92 -3.65 5.28
N ARG A 39 -7.81 -4.39 4.62
CA ARG A 39 -8.98 -3.85 3.90
C ARG A 39 -9.89 -2.95 4.75
N LYS A 40 -9.89 -3.11 6.08
CA LYS A 40 -10.69 -2.25 6.97
C LYS A 40 -10.03 -0.89 7.20
N LYS A 41 -8.71 -0.81 7.07
CA LYS A 41 -7.89 0.41 7.24
C LYS A 41 -7.60 1.11 5.92
N GLU A 42 -7.78 0.44 4.79
CA GLU A 42 -7.62 1.03 3.44
C GLU A 42 -8.46 2.31 3.26
N LEU A 43 -9.62 2.41 3.91
CA LEU A 43 -10.49 3.60 3.91
C LEU A 43 -9.89 4.83 4.61
N GLU A 44 -8.96 4.66 5.56
CA GLU A 44 -8.33 5.77 6.31
C GLU A 44 -7.08 6.34 5.62
N LEU A 45 -6.56 5.66 4.60
CA LEU A 45 -5.36 6.08 3.84
C LEU A 45 -5.71 6.86 2.56
N MET A 46 -7.01 7.01 2.26
CA MET A 46 -7.54 7.71 1.09
C MET A 46 -8.08 9.12 1.40
N ASP A 47 -8.19 9.48 2.69
CA ASP A 47 -8.52 10.83 3.20
C ASP A 47 -7.24 11.59 3.60
#